data_AF-A0A349HQD8-F1
#
_entry.id   AF-A0A349HQD8-F1
#
_cell.length_a   1.000
_cell.length_b   1.000
_cell.length_c   1.000
_cell.angle_alpha   90.00
_cell.angle_beta   90.00
_cell.angle_gamma   90.00
#
_symmetry.space_group_name_H-M   'P 1'
#
loop_
_entity.id
_entity.type
_entity.pdbx_description
1 polymer ?
#
loop_
_entity_poly.entity_id
_entity_poly.type
_entity_poly.pdbx_seq_one_letter_code
_entity_poly.pdbx_strand_id
1 'polypeptide(L)'
;MRAFFNIVIIGLIGLLSSTYLFNLSPVDYKGTIEIETPVEESTLSLEVEEDKILNPESITIKHTASKEEVIKIVSNSIFNVDIYKDNKLVKSNIDNLEPVSPSIDATISVNKDNPIITAVNIAQKNLGLEDGVYKFVFNSNIIADIDKASVSVTVTYDTAGNYYPAVNTAPAGTKGLTLYFPTKNADTLIPVTRFVVEDKSITRMAIEQLQNGPLSKELISVIKDVTNTTYNNGNVVIDLPSSYTAYNTGSTGAVLAYESFVKTIFAVDRYWPIHSVTFTVDRKNVDTYFHGMSREAINYLPNIKRNYLLYLAHKADNRYYLFEYQLSPEEIGIAENDSIEMKARKIFDAYSNTDIEYGISPVPKTVTLNNVSLQGRTLILDFNKDFLNVYEDKNDLRHMMVESFLYTFTTIPGVDSIKITAENKEITDFIDVLDTTKILYPPEFINP
;
A
#
# COMPACT_ATOMS: atom_id res chain seq x y z
N MET A 1 82.00 -40.97 58.49
CA MET A 1 82.18 -40.90 57.02
C MET A 1 80.88 -40.79 56.21
N ARG A 2 79.79 -41.50 56.56
CA ARG A 2 78.50 -41.40 55.84
C ARG A 2 77.82 -40.03 55.90
N ALA A 3 77.89 -39.33 57.03
CA ALA A 3 77.25 -38.01 57.20
C ALA A 3 77.90 -36.93 56.30
N PHE A 4 79.22 -36.98 56.10
CA PHE A 4 79.92 -36.04 55.23
C PHE A 4 79.57 -36.28 53.75
N PHE A 5 79.47 -37.55 53.34
CA PHE A 5 79.01 -37.92 52.00
C PHE A 5 77.58 -37.43 51.72
N ASN A 6 76.68 -37.51 52.70
CA ASN A 6 75.31 -37.03 52.53
C ASN A 6 75.24 -35.50 52.39
N ILE A 7 76.11 -34.74 53.07
CA ILE A 7 76.19 -33.28 52.92
C ILE A 7 76.74 -32.90 51.54
N VAL A 8 77.74 -33.63 51.03
CA VAL A 8 78.27 -33.45 49.67
C VAL A 8 77.19 -33.77 48.62
N ILE A 9 76.38 -34.81 48.83
CA ILE A 9 75.27 -35.16 47.94
C ILE A 9 74.18 -34.07 47.94
N ILE A 10 73.81 -33.54 49.11
CA ILE A 10 72.82 -32.44 49.21
C ILE A 10 73.37 -31.15 48.55
N GLY A 11 74.66 -30.87 48.72
CA GLY A 11 75.34 -29.78 48.01
C GLY A 11 75.33 -29.96 46.50
N LEU A 12 75.57 -31.18 46.00
CA LEU A 12 75.49 -31.52 44.57
C LEU A 12 74.08 -31.43 44.01
N ILE A 13 73.06 -31.86 44.77
CA ILE A 13 71.66 -31.74 44.35
C ILE A 13 71.28 -30.26 44.27
N GLY A 14 71.68 -29.42 45.23
CA GLY A 14 71.41 -27.97 45.19
C GLY A 14 72.15 -27.23 44.08
N LEU A 15 73.34 -27.70 43.68
CA LEU A 15 74.15 -27.10 42.60
C LEU A 15 73.67 -27.55 41.21
N LEU A 16 73.20 -28.80 41.08
CA LEU A 16 72.63 -29.36 39.85
C LEU A 16 71.12 -29.10 39.66
N SER A 17 70.42 -28.62 40.70
CA SER A 17 69.02 -28.19 40.61
C SER A 17 68.86 -26.69 40.29
N SER A 18 69.96 -26.00 39.94
CA SER A 18 69.87 -24.66 39.37
C SER A 18 69.37 -24.76 37.93
N THR A 19 68.26 -24.08 37.67
CA THR A 19 67.49 -24.08 36.43
C THR A 19 68.36 -23.73 35.22
N TYR A 20 68.65 -24.71 34.37
CA TYR A 20 68.92 -24.40 32.96
C TYR A 20 67.60 -23.95 32.34
N LEU A 21 67.41 -22.63 32.21
CA LEU A 21 66.51 -22.10 31.20
C LEU A 21 67.00 -22.63 29.85
N PHE A 22 66.27 -23.57 29.27
CA PHE A 22 66.29 -23.72 27.83
C PHE A 22 65.73 -22.41 27.27
N ASN A 23 66.64 -21.49 26.90
CA ASN A 23 66.37 -20.54 25.82
C ASN A 23 66.25 -21.39 24.55
N LEU A 24 65.08 -22.01 24.36
CA LEU A 24 64.56 -22.14 23.02
C LEU A 24 64.44 -20.71 22.54
N SER A 25 65.34 -20.29 21.64
CA SER A 25 65.12 -19.07 20.88
C SER A 25 63.67 -19.06 20.43
N PRO A 26 62.91 -17.97 20.59
CA PRO A 26 61.63 -17.87 19.93
C PRO A 26 61.91 -18.12 18.44
N VAL A 27 61.48 -19.28 17.94
CA VAL A 27 61.32 -19.43 16.50
C VAL A 27 60.26 -18.41 16.18
N ASP A 28 60.70 -17.31 15.58
CA ASP A 28 59.87 -16.19 15.23
C ASP A 28 58.97 -16.61 14.07
N TYR A 29 57.81 -17.18 14.39
CA TYR A 29 56.76 -17.44 13.40
C TYR A 29 56.11 -16.14 12.89
N LYS A 30 56.54 -14.94 13.33
CA LYS A 30 56.01 -13.66 12.84
C LYS A 30 56.29 -13.39 11.35
N GLY A 31 57.05 -14.25 10.68
CA GLY A 31 57.33 -14.13 9.24
C GLY A 31 56.71 -15.20 8.35
N THR A 32 56.03 -16.23 8.88
CA THR A 32 55.55 -17.37 8.05
C THR A 32 54.10 -17.77 8.28
N ILE A 33 53.37 -17.04 9.11
CA ILE A 33 51.92 -17.12 9.14
C ILE A 33 51.42 -15.69 8.94
N GLU A 34 51.19 -15.31 7.69
CA GLU A 34 50.17 -14.30 7.40
C GLU A 34 48.84 -14.91 7.87
N ILE A 35 48.47 -14.62 9.12
CA ILE A 35 47.06 -14.64 9.46
C ILE A 35 46.53 -13.42 8.73
N GLU A 36 45.93 -13.64 7.55
CA GLU A 36 45.03 -12.66 6.96
C GLU A 36 44.06 -12.30 8.08
N THR A 37 44.22 -11.09 8.64
CA THR A 37 43.16 -10.50 9.42
C THR A 37 41.97 -10.50 8.49
N PRO A 38 40.83 -11.11 8.86
CA PRO A 38 39.67 -11.06 7.99
C PRO A 38 39.42 -9.57 7.76
N VAL A 39 39.51 -9.14 6.50
CA VAL A 39 39.02 -7.84 6.08
C VAL A 39 37.63 -7.78 6.66
N GLU A 40 37.35 -6.86 7.60
CA GLU A 40 35.99 -6.74 8.11
C GLU A 40 35.12 -6.45 6.87
N GLU A 41 34.33 -7.46 6.48
CA GLU A 41 33.46 -7.35 5.32
C GLU A 41 32.51 -6.19 5.57
N SER A 42 32.46 -5.26 4.62
CA SER A 42 31.54 -4.12 4.70
C SER A 42 30.11 -4.63 4.90
N THR A 43 29.45 -4.04 5.87
CA THR A 43 28.06 -4.29 6.23
C THR A 43 27.13 -3.24 5.62
N LEU A 44 27.66 -2.39 4.74
CA LEU A 44 26.92 -1.38 4.02
C LEU A 44 25.92 -2.03 3.06
N SER A 45 24.67 -1.61 3.11
CA SER A 45 23.60 -2.08 2.26
C SER A 45 22.67 -0.95 1.85
N LEU A 46 21.90 -1.19 0.79
CA LEU A 46 20.82 -0.31 0.37
C LEU A 46 19.48 -0.70 1.00
N GLU A 47 18.71 0.31 1.36
CA GLU A 47 17.32 0.19 1.76
C GLU A 47 16.47 1.21 1.00
N VAL A 48 15.31 0.78 0.54
CA VAL A 48 14.28 1.64 -0.07
C VAL A 48 13.03 1.59 0.80
N GLU A 49 12.32 2.70 0.88
CA GLU A 49 11.05 2.78 1.63
C GLU A 49 9.88 2.19 0.82
N GLU A 50 9.99 2.17 -0.50
CA GLU A 50 8.97 1.70 -1.43
C GLU A 50 9.55 0.77 -2.49
N ASP A 51 8.88 -0.36 -2.72
CA ASP A 51 9.16 -1.29 -3.81
C ASP A 51 8.14 -1.15 -4.96
N LYS A 52 7.06 -0.36 -4.79
CA LYS A 52 6.05 -0.02 -5.81
C LYS A 52 5.59 1.43 -5.67
N ILE A 53 5.67 2.23 -6.73
CA ILE A 53 5.29 3.66 -6.75
C ILE A 53 4.54 4.05 -8.01
N LEU A 54 3.52 4.91 -7.89
CA LEU A 54 2.72 5.45 -9.00
C LEU A 54 3.12 6.90 -9.30
N ASN A 55 3.46 7.19 -10.56
CA ASN A 55 3.82 8.51 -11.07
C ASN A 55 4.80 9.28 -10.15
N PRO A 56 5.92 8.68 -9.72
CA PRO A 56 6.86 9.37 -8.83
C PRO A 56 7.67 10.44 -9.58
N GLU A 57 7.96 11.53 -8.88
CA GLU A 57 8.95 12.53 -9.29
C GLU A 57 10.36 12.15 -8.78
N SER A 58 10.44 11.57 -7.58
CA SER A 58 11.69 11.15 -6.96
C SER A 58 11.48 9.97 -6.02
N ILE A 59 12.57 9.28 -5.70
CA ILE A 59 12.61 8.23 -4.69
C ILE A 59 13.75 8.48 -3.69
N THR A 60 13.54 8.08 -2.44
CA THR A 60 14.57 8.13 -1.40
C THR A 60 15.19 6.75 -1.20
N ILE A 61 16.52 6.66 -1.26
CA ILE A 61 17.30 5.45 -1.04
C ILE A 61 18.28 5.70 0.11
N LYS A 62 18.35 4.75 1.05
CA LYS A 62 19.22 4.83 2.22
C LYS A 62 20.40 3.89 2.07
N HIS A 63 21.61 4.38 2.34
CA HIS A 63 22.75 3.51 2.66
C HIS A 63 22.83 3.37 4.18
N THR A 64 22.78 2.13 4.66
CA THR A 64 22.85 1.80 6.08
C THR A 64 23.96 0.78 6.33
N ALA A 65 24.52 0.76 7.53
CA ALA A 65 25.54 -0.21 7.92
C ALA A 65 25.26 -0.72 9.34
N SER A 66 25.45 -2.04 9.54
CA SER A 66 25.25 -2.65 10.86
C SER A 66 26.33 -2.27 11.88
N LYS A 67 27.50 -1.86 11.38
CA LYS A 67 28.63 -1.32 12.12
C LYS A 67 28.96 0.08 11.59
N GLU A 68 29.67 0.87 12.39
CA GLU A 68 30.16 2.17 11.94
C GLU A 68 31.22 1.99 10.84
N GLU A 69 30.98 2.57 9.67
CA GLU A 69 31.84 2.49 8.50
C GLU A 69 32.11 3.89 7.94
N VAL A 70 33.37 4.19 7.64
CA VAL A 70 33.75 5.46 7.00
C VAL A 70 33.87 5.24 5.50
N ILE A 71 32.98 5.91 4.77
CA ILE A 71 32.88 5.83 3.33
C ILE A 71 33.61 7.02 2.72
N LYS A 72 34.40 6.78 1.68
CA LYS A 72 34.94 7.84 0.82
C LYS A 72 34.14 7.93 -0.47
N ILE A 73 33.62 9.12 -0.78
CA ILE A 73 32.94 9.37 -2.05
C ILE A 73 33.99 9.58 -3.14
N VAL A 74 33.99 8.71 -4.15
CA VAL A 74 34.96 8.71 -5.26
C VAL A 74 34.35 9.10 -6.61
N SER A 75 33.03 9.36 -6.64
CA SER A 75 32.27 9.66 -7.86
C SER A 75 31.35 10.86 -7.63
N ASN A 76 31.02 11.57 -8.71
CA ASN A 76 30.00 12.62 -8.75
C ASN A 76 28.57 12.07 -8.83
N SER A 77 28.38 10.75 -8.84
CA SER A 77 27.08 10.08 -8.71
C SER A 77 27.20 8.84 -7.82
N ILE A 78 26.25 8.71 -6.90
CA ILE A 78 26.17 7.65 -5.90
C ILE A 78 25.53 6.39 -6.51
N PHE A 79 24.65 6.56 -7.49
CA PHE A 79 23.93 5.45 -8.11
C PHE A 79 24.12 5.39 -9.62
N ASN A 80 24.16 4.17 -10.14
CA ASN A 80 23.88 3.87 -11.53
C ASN A 80 22.55 3.11 -11.62
N VAL A 81 21.66 3.55 -12.50
CA VAL A 81 20.30 3.00 -12.58
C VAL A 81 20.06 2.29 -13.90
N ASP A 82 19.62 1.04 -13.81
CA ASP A 82 19.09 0.27 -14.92
C ASP A 82 17.56 0.22 -14.85
N ILE A 83 16.89 0.37 -15.98
CA ILE A 83 15.44 0.42 -16.08
C ILE A 83 14.97 -0.67 -17.02
N TYR A 84 14.09 -1.54 -16.54
CA TYR A 84 13.53 -2.67 -17.27
C TYR A 84 12.02 -2.50 -17.46
N LYS A 85 11.47 -2.96 -18.59
CA LYS A 85 10.03 -3.11 -18.87
C LYS A 85 9.80 -4.50 -19.43
N ASP A 86 8.85 -5.25 -18.88
CA ASP A 86 8.58 -6.65 -19.27
C ASP A 86 9.85 -7.54 -19.30
N ASN A 87 10.70 -7.41 -18.27
CA ASN A 87 12.02 -8.05 -18.15
C ASN A 87 13.02 -7.73 -19.27
N LYS A 88 12.78 -6.70 -20.09
CA LYS A 88 13.73 -6.19 -21.09
C LYS A 88 14.34 -4.89 -20.61
N LEU A 89 15.66 -4.77 -20.72
CA LEU A 89 16.39 -3.55 -20.42
C LEU A 89 15.99 -2.45 -21.42
N VAL A 90 15.49 -1.33 -20.90
CA VAL A 90 15.03 -0.17 -21.68
C VAL A 90 16.06 0.95 -21.64
N LYS A 91 16.61 1.22 -20.46
CA LYS A 91 17.71 2.17 -20.25
C LYS A 91 18.69 1.57 -19.24
N SER A 92 19.96 1.91 -19.35
CA SER A 92 21.00 1.32 -18.52
C SER A 92 22.03 2.36 -18.10
N ASN A 93 22.61 2.14 -16.93
CA ASN A 93 23.70 2.93 -16.37
C ASN A 93 23.41 4.44 -16.39
N ILE A 94 22.18 4.81 -16.03
CA ILE A 94 21.79 6.21 -15.88
C ILE A 94 22.42 6.74 -14.59
N ASP A 95 23.15 7.83 -14.70
CA ASP A 95 23.82 8.52 -13.59
C ASP A 95 23.25 9.94 -13.40
N ASN A 96 23.78 10.66 -12.41
CA ASN A 96 23.44 12.07 -12.14
C ASN A 96 21.94 12.33 -11.93
N LEU A 97 21.24 11.35 -11.34
CA LEU A 97 19.84 11.49 -10.98
C LEU A 97 19.66 12.16 -9.62
N GLU A 98 20.74 12.32 -8.85
CA GLU A 98 20.73 13.07 -7.59
C GLU A 98 20.53 14.57 -7.86
N PRO A 99 19.60 15.25 -7.16
CA PRO A 99 19.38 16.70 -7.33
C PRO A 99 20.62 17.54 -7.04
N VAL A 100 21.51 17.03 -6.18
CA VAL A 100 22.78 17.66 -5.81
C VAL A 100 23.87 16.60 -5.89
N SER A 101 24.89 16.84 -6.73
CA SER A 101 26.03 15.93 -6.83
C SER A 101 26.81 15.90 -5.50
N PRO A 102 27.24 14.71 -5.05
CA PRO A 102 28.06 14.59 -3.87
C PRO A 102 29.46 15.21 -4.09
N SER A 103 30.03 15.74 -3.00
CA SER A 103 31.40 16.25 -3.01
C SER A 103 32.39 15.10 -3.14
N ILE A 104 33.15 15.09 -4.24
CA ILE A 104 34.25 14.15 -4.45
C ILE A 104 35.28 14.29 -3.33
N ASP A 105 35.83 13.17 -2.86
CA ASP A 105 36.77 13.05 -1.75
C ASP A 105 36.19 13.35 -0.34
N ALA A 106 34.88 13.62 -0.24
CA ALA A 106 34.23 13.68 1.07
C ALA A 106 34.23 12.30 1.75
N THR A 107 34.41 12.31 3.07
CA THR A 107 34.28 11.12 3.91
C THR A 107 33.04 11.24 4.79
N ILE A 108 32.23 10.19 4.85
CA ILE A 108 31.00 10.15 5.64
C ILE A 108 31.04 8.91 6.53
N SER A 109 30.77 9.07 7.83
CA SER A 109 30.56 7.93 8.74
C SER A 109 29.10 7.49 8.66
N VAL A 110 28.90 6.18 8.42
CA VAL A 110 27.59 5.55 8.25
C VAL A 110 27.43 4.46 9.28
N ASN A 111 26.26 4.42 9.89
CA ASN A 111 25.83 3.33 10.75
C ASN A 111 24.29 3.28 10.75
N LYS A 112 23.72 2.34 11.50
CA LYS A 112 22.27 2.15 11.57
C LYS A 112 21.48 3.39 12.02
N ASP A 113 22.05 4.20 12.92
CA ASP A 113 21.38 5.39 13.47
C ASP A 113 21.66 6.64 12.63
N ASN A 114 22.66 6.59 11.76
CA ASN A 114 23.07 7.67 10.86
C ASN A 114 23.26 7.16 9.42
N PRO A 115 22.17 6.79 8.71
CA PRO A 115 22.24 6.37 7.32
C PRO A 115 22.51 7.55 6.39
N ILE A 116 23.10 7.28 5.22
CA ILE A 116 23.12 8.27 4.11
C ILE A 116 21.77 8.22 3.42
N ILE A 117 21.05 9.34 3.40
CA ILE A 117 19.76 9.45 2.74
C ILE A 117 19.96 10.18 1.41
N THR A 118 19.70 9.50 0.31
CA THR A 118 19.86 10.05 -1.04
C THR A 118 18.50 10.12 -1.74
N ALA A 119 18.10 11.32 -2.16
CA ALA A 119 16.96 11.49 -3.04
C ALA A 119 17.42 11.37 -4.51
N VAL A 120 16.70 10.60 -5.31
CA VAL A 120 17.01 10.33 -6.72
C VAL A 120 15.81 10.74 -7.57
N ASN A 121 16.02 11.65 -8.53
CA ASN A 121 14.98 12.09 -9.45
C ASN A 121 14.68 10.96 -10.45
N ILE A 122 13.44 10.51 -10.44
CA ILE A 122 12.93 9.48 -11.34
C ILE A 122 11.66 9.97 -12.03
N ALA A 123 11.55 11.25 -12.32
CA ALA A 123 10.40 11.78 -13.04
C ALA A 123 10.34 11.19 -14.46
N GLN A 124 9.16 10.73 -14.88
CA GLN A 124 8.96 10.09 -16.19
C GLN A 124 9.52 10.94 -17.33
N LYS A 125 9.23 12.25 -17.29
CA LYS A 125 9.62 13.22 -18.31
C LYS A 125 11.14 13.40 -18.38
N ASN A 126 11.82 13.42 -17.23
CA ASN A 126 13.28 13.55 -17.17
C ASN A 126 13.96 12.30 -17.74
N LEU A 127 13.37 11.13 -17.50
CA LEU A 127 13.87 9.86 -18.01
C LEU A 127 13.44 9.59 -19.45
N GLY A 128 12.51 10.36 -20.02
CA GLY A 128 11.98 10.16 -21.37
C GLY A 128 11.36 8.77 -21.55
N LEU A 129 10.62 8.31 -20.54
CA LEU A 129 9.91 7.03 -20.55
C LEU A 129 8.46 7.21 -21.00
N GLU A 130 7.90 6.19 -21.62
CA GLU A 130 6.46 6.12 -21.91
C GLU A 130 5.68 5.65 -20.68
N ASP A 131 4.35 5.65 -20.76
CA ASP A 131 3.51 5.01 -19.74
C ASP A 131 3.80 3.50 -19.69
N GLY A 132 3.75 2.94 -18.50
CA GLY A 132 3.97 1.52 -18.26
C GLY A 132 4.52 1.23 -16.86
N VAL A 133 4.66 -0.06 -16.60
CA VAL A 133 5.27 -0.58 -15.37
C VAL A 133 6.74 -0.90 -15.65
N TYR A 134 7.62 -0.35 -14.83
CA TYR A 134 9.07 -0.45 -14.96
C TYR A 134 9.69 -1.01 -13.70
N LYS A 135 10.74 -1.81 -13.83
CA LYS A 135 11.61 -2.17 -12.71
C LYS A 135 12.87 -1.33 -12.80
N PHE A 136 13.07 -0.46 -11.82
CA PHE A 136 14.29 0.30 -11.61
C PHE A 136 15.22 -0.53 -10.74
N VAL A 137 16.48 -0.66 -11.14
CA VAL A 137 17.53 -1.32 -10.37
C VAL A 137 18.60 -0.27 -10.10
N PHE A 138 18.68 0.17 -8.84
CA PHE A 138 19.66 1.14 -8.38
C PHE A 138 20.88 0.39 -7.88
N ASN A 139 22.02 0.63 -8.52
CA ASN A 139 23.31 0.07 -8.15
C ASN A 139 24.16 1.16 -7.49
N SER A 140 24.56 0.93 -6.25
CA SER A 140 25.42 1.84 -5.49
C SER A 140 26.86 1.78 -6.01
N ASN A 141 27.44 2.93 -6.32
CA ASN A 141 28.85 3.07 -6.68
C ASN A 141 29.78 3.06 -5.46
N ILE A 142 29.19 2.97 -4.26
CA ILE A 142 29.88 3.11 -2.98
C ILE A 142 30.03 1.76 -2.28
N ILE A 143 29.13 0.81 -2.55
CA ILE A 143 29.15 -0.53 -1.94
C ILE A 143 29.94 -1.47 -2.85
N ALA A 144 31.01 -2.07 -2.31
CA ALA A 144 31.84 -3.02 -3.05
C ALA A 144 31.21 -4.44 -3.12
N ASP A 145 30.39 -4.79 -2.12
CA ASP A 145 29.66 -6.06 -2.06
C ASP A 145 28.47 -6.03 -3.05
N ILE A 146 28.61 -6.75 -4.16
CA ILE A 146 27.64 -6.76 -5.26
C ILE A 146 26.25 -7.18 -4.80
N ASP A 147 26.16 -8.11 -3.84
CA ASP A 147 24.87 -8.64 -3.36
C ASP A 147 24.11 -7.62 -2.50
N LYS A 148 24.82 -6.66 -1.90
CA LYS A 148 24.25 -5.57 -1.07
C LYS A 148 24.19 -4.23 -1.79
N ALA A 149 24.86 -4.12 -2.93
CA ALA A 149 25.01 -2.88 -3.71
C ALA A 149 23.79 -2.56 -4.57
N SER A 150 22.81 -3.45 -4.69
CA SER A 150 21.64 -3.23 -5.56
C SER A 150 20.33 -3.28 -4.80
N VAL A 151 19.39 -2.42 -5.21
CA VAL A 151 18.00 -2.45 -4.76
C VAL A 151 17.08 -2.19 -5.95
N SER A 152 15.93 -2.84 -5.98
CA SER A 152 14.99 -2.69 -7.08
C SER A 152 13.64 -2.19 -6.63
N VAL A 153 13.04 -1.31 -7.45
CA VAL A 153 11.74 -0.70 -7.21
C VAL A 153 10.91 -0.78 -8.49
N THR A 154 9.64 -1.09 -8.33
CA THR A 154 8.65 -1.08 -9.40
C THR A 154 8.04 0.31 -9.49
N VAL A 155 8.12 0.92 -10.68
CA VAL A 155 7.60 2.25 -10.94
C VAL A 155 6.54 2.15 -12.03
N THR A 156 5.33 2.59 -11.72
CA THR A 156 4.25 2.70 -12.70
C THR A 156 4.12 4.14 -13.12
N TYR A 157 4.37 4.44 -14.39
CA TYR A 157 3.98 5.72 -14.98
C TYR A 157 2.69 5.55 -15.76
N ASP A 158 1.76 6.44 -15.50
CA ASP A 158 0.45 6.48 -16.11
C ASP A 158 -0.04 7.93 -16.21
N THR A 159 0.32 8.58 -17.30
CA THR A 159 -0.14 9.93 -17.64
C THR A 159 -1.54 9.92 -18.24
N ALA A 160 -1.90 8.84 -18.96
CA ALA A 160 -3.20 8.68 -19.61
C ALA A 160 -4.34 8.35 -18.63
N GLY A 161 -4.04 7.80 -17.46
CA GLY A 161 -5.01 7.52 -16.41
C GLY A 161 -5.70 8.78 -15.92
N ASN A 162 -7.04 8.79 -15.94
CA ASN A 162 -7.84 9.91 -15.45
C ASN A 162 -8.69 9.49 -14.26
N TYR A 163 -8.72 10.34 -13.23
CA TYR A 163 -9.70 10.23 -12.17
C TYR A 163 -10.90 11.14 -12.44
N TYR A 164 -12.11 10.62 -12.21
CA TYR A 164 -13.35 11.38 -12.30
C TYR A 164 -13.91 11.54 -10.89
N PRO A 165 -13.89 12.77 -10.34
CA PRO A 165 -14.33 13.02 -8.97
C PRO A 165 -15.75 12.53 -8.70
N ALA A 166 -15.98 12.10 -7.46
CA ALA A 166 -17.30 11.77 -6.99
C ALA A 166 -18.18 13.03 -6.95
N VAL A 167 -19.50 12.83 -7.05
CA VAL A 167 -20.45 13.94 -7.07
C VAL A 167 -21.45 13.85 -5.93
N ASN A 168 -21.91 14.99 -5.44
CA ASN A 168 -22.91 15.06 -4.37
C ASN A 168 -24.35 15.04 -4.88
N THR A 169 -24.56 15.30 -6.17
CA THR A 169 -25.91 15.43 -6.72
C THR A 169 -26.04 14.62 -8.00
N ALA A 170 -27.15 13.89 -8.11
CA ALA A 170 -27.52 13.25 -9.35
C ALA A 170 -28.03 14.31 -10.35
N PRO A 171 -27.80 14.13 -11.66
CA PRO A 171 -28.43 14.96 -12.70
C PRO A 171 -29.95 15.03 -12.52
N ALA A 172 -30.54 16.17 -12.87
CA ALA A 172 -31.97 16.41 -12.71
C ALA A 172 -32.81 15.32 -13.39
N GLY A 173 -33.79 14.77 -12.66
CA GLY A 173 -34.68 13.71 -13.15
C GLY A 173 -34.08 12.30 -13.11
N THR A 174 -32.90 12.11 -12.52
CA THR A 174 -32.25 10.80 -12.38
C THR A 174 -32.00 10.41 -10.92
N LYS A 175 -31.78 9.12 -10.71
CA LYS A 175 -31.28 8.53 -9.47
C LYS A 175 -29.90 7.91 -9.75
N GLY A 176 -28.95 8.10 -8.84
CA GLY A 176 -27.64 7.46 -8.91
C GLY A 176 -27.66 6.12 -8.19
N LEU A 177 -27.34 5.06 -8.91
CA LEU A 177 -27.24 3.70 -8.38
C LEU A 177 -25.77 3.32 -8.31
N THR A 178 -25.24 3.03 -7.13
CA THR A 178 -23.87 2.50 -6.98
C THR A 178 -23.91 0.99 -7.16
N LEU A 179 -23.31 0.52 -8.26
CA LEU A 179 -23.33 -0.85 -8.75
C LEU A 179 -21.93 -1.44 -8.57
N TYR A 180 -21.83 -2.62 -7.97
CA TYR A 180 -20.53 -3.26 -7.71
C TYR A 180 -20.21 -4.28 -8.80
N PHE A 181 -19.20 -4.00 -9.62
CA PHE A 181 -18.78 -4.84 -10.73
C PHE A 181 -17.43 -5.50 -10.45
N PRO A 182 -17.26 -6.81 -10.68
CA PRO A 182 -15.96 -7.43 -10.56
C PRO A 182 -14.95 -6.90 -11.57
N THR A 183 -13.67 -6.90 -11.17
CA THR A 183 -12.55 -6.77 -12.12
C THR A 183 -12.53 -7.96 -13.07
N LYS A 184 -11.93 -7.78 -14.25
CA LYS A 184 -11.81 -8.86 -15.26
C LYS A 184 -11.10 -10.12 -14.74
N ASN A 185 -10.15 -9.94 -13.82
CA ASN A 185 -9.41 -11.02 -13.18
C ASN A 185 -10.13 -11.61 -11.95
N ALA A 186 -11.31 -11.09 -11.61
CA ALA A 186 -12.15 -11.57 -10.51
C ALA A 186 -11.53 -11.36 -9.10
N ASP A 187 -10.68 -10.35 -8.94
CA ASP A 187 -9.95 -10.10 -7.69
C ASP A 187 -10.74 -9.28 -6.67
N THR A 188 -11.53 -8.31 -7.14
CA THR A 188 -12.31 -7.42 -6.29
C THR A 188 -13.54 -6.87 -7.00
N LEU A 189 -14.41 -6.19 -6.24
CA LEU A 189 -15.58 -5.46 -6.73
C LEU A 189 -15.32 -3.96 -6.74
N ILE A 190 -15.49 -3.33 -7.90
CA ILE A 190 -15.36 -1.90 -8.09
C ILE A 190 -16.75 -1.25 -8.06
N PRO A 191 -17.03 -0.30 -7.14
CA PRO A 191 -18.26 0.45 -7.16
C PRO A 191 -18.28 1.41 -8.36
N VAL A 192 -19.39 1.46 -9.08
CA VAL A 192 -19.61 2.39 -10.20
C VAL A 192 -20.98 2.99 -10.04
N THR A 193 -21.07 4.30 -9.92
CA THR A 193 -22.38 4.97 -9.90
C THR A 193 -22.89 5.15 -11.32
N ARG A 194 -24.16 4.80 -11.55
CA ARG A 194 -24.87 5.10 -12.79
C ARG A 194 -26.10 5.95 -12.51
N PHE A 195 -26.25 7.03 -13.25
CA PHE A 195 -27.45 7.86 -13.21
C PHE A 195 -28.51 7.34 -14.19
N VAL A 196 -29.70 7.05 -13.68
CA VAL A 196 -30.80 6.45 -14.44
C VAL A 196 -32.13 7.15 -14.12
N VAL A 197 -33.01 7.23 -15.10
CA VAL A 197 -34.37 7.74 -14.90
C VAL A 197 -35.19 6.67 -14.18
N GLU A 198 -35.84 7.06 -13.10
CA GLU A 198 -36.67 6.15 -12.29
C GLU A 198 -37.97 5.80 -13.03
N ASP A 199 -38.12 4.53 -13.39
CA ASP A 199 -39.29 3.98 -14.11
C ASP A 199 -39.89 2.73 -13.43
N LYS A 200 -39.24 2.23 -12.37
CA LYS A 200 -39.67 1.09 -11.54
C LYS A 200 -39.07 1.22 -10.13
N SER A 201 -39.25 0.21 -9.28
CA SER A 201 -38.65 0.24 -7.93
C SER A 201 -37.11 0.30 -8.02
N ILE A 202 -36.49 1.10 -7.15
CA ILE A 202 -35.04 1.34 -7.19
C ILE A 202 -34.23 0.04 -7.04
N THR A 203 -34.68 -0.89 -6.19
CA THR A 203 -34.02 -2.21 -6.03
C THR A 203 -34.07 -3.02 -7.31
N ARG A 204 -35.20 -3.03 -8.02
CA ARG A 204 -35.36 -3.67 -9.34
C ARG A 204 -34.46 -3.00 -10.38
N MET A 205 -34.40 -1.67 -10.40
CA MET A 205 -33.49 -0.93 -11.29
C MET A 205 -32.03 -1.30 -11.04
N ALA A 206 -31.59 -1.37 -9.78
CA ALA A 206 -30.22 -1.69 -9.43
C ALA A 206 -29.82 -3.08 -9.95
N ILE A 207 -30.68 -4.08 -9.79
CA ILE A 207 -30.46 -5.42 -10.35
C ILE A 207 -30.37 -5.38 -11.88
N GLU A 208 -31.30 -4.70 -12.55
CA GLU A 208 -31.27 -4.60 -14.01
C GLU A 208 -30.02 -3.86 -14.53
N GLN A 209 -29.54 -2.84 -13.80
CA GLN A 209 -28.31 -2.17 -14.17
C GLN A 209 -27.06 -3.03 -13.94
N LEU A 210 -27.05 -3.92 -12.94
CA LEU A 210 -26.02 -4.95 -12.81
C LEU A 210 -26.05 -5.92 -14.00
N GLN A 211 -27.24 -6.34 -14.44
CA GLN A 211 -27.43 -7.21 -15.60
C GLN A 211 -26.95 -6.56 -16.91
N ASN A 212 -27.18 -5.25 -17.07
CA ASN A 212 -26.67 -4.47 -18.21
C ASN A 212 -25.14 -4.42 -18.25
N GLY A 213 -24.49 -4.62 -17.10
CA GLY A 213 -23.04 -4.67 -16.96
C GLY A 213 -22.35 -3.31 -17.01
N PRO A 214 -21.03 -3.28 -16.79
CA PRO A 214 -20.24 -2.05 -16.75
C PRO A 214 -20.00 -1.49 -18.16
N LEU A 215 -19.70 -0.19 -18.25
CA LEU A 215 -19.24 0.45 -19.49
C LEU A 215 -17.78 0.12 -19.78
N SER A 216 -16.97 -0.04 -18.73
CA SER A 216 -15.59 -0.48 -18.82
C SER A 216 -15.54 -1.94 -19.29
N LYS A 217 -14.61 -2.24 -20.21
CA LYS A 217 -14.30 -3.58 -20.71
C LYS A 217 -13.36 -4.35 -19.79
N GLU A 218 -12.71 -3.66 -18.86
CA GLU A 218 -11.84 -4.23 -17.82
C GLU A 218 -12.59 -4.56 -16.53
N LEU A 219 -13.87 -4.18 -16.45
CA LEU A 219 -14.84 -4.68 -15.47
C LEU A 219 -15.80 -5.65 -16.15
N ILE A 220 -16.35 -6.60 -15.38
CA ILE A 220 -17.29 -7.60 -15.89
C ILE A 220 -18.62 -7.57 -15.14
N SER A 221 -19.64 -8.20 -15.71
CA SER A 221 -20.89 -8.48 -15.00
C SER A 221 -21.04 -9.97 -14.77
N VAL A 222 -21.20 -10.33 -13.50
CA VAL A 222 -21.50 -11.67 -13.01
C VAL A 222 -22.99 -11.88 -12.77
N ILE A 223 -23.79 -10.82 -12.87
CA ILE A 223 -25.24 -10.86 -12.66
C ILE A 223 -25.93 -11.09 -14.01
N LYS A 224 -26.60 -12.22 -14.12
CA LYS A 224 -27.45 -12.60 -15.26
C LYS A 224 -28.88 -12.77 -14.75
N ASP A 225 -29.52 -13.90 -15.00
CA ASP A 225 -30.95 -14.05 -14.77
C ASP A 225 -31.35 -13.82 -13.30
N VAL A 226 -32.36 -13.00 -13.08
CA VAL A 226 -33.00 -12.76 -11.78
C VAL A 226 -34.49 -12.78 -12.00
N THR A 227 -35.19 -13.67 -11.31
CA THR A 227 -36.63 -13.88 -11.45
C THR A 227 -37.40 -12.67 -10.93
N ASN A 228 -37.03 -12.17 -9.74
CA ASN A 228 -37.70 -11.03 -9.13
C ASN A 228 -36.83 -10.35 -8.08
N THR A 229 -37.18 -9.10 -7.76
CA THR A 229 -36.63 -8.35 -6.62
C THR A 229 -37.75 -7.63 -5.93
N THR A 230 -38.01 -7.95 -4.65
CA THR A 230 -39.07 -7.32 -3.87
C THR A 230 -38.49 -6.56 -2.70
N TYR A 231 -39.10 -5.43 -2.37
CA TYR A 231 -38.81 -4.64 -1.18
C TYR A 231 -40.03 -4.68 -0.27
N ASN A 232 -39.83 -5.05 1.00
CA ASN A 232 -40.88 -5.09 2.01
C ASN A 232 -40.38 -4.50 3.33
N ASN A 233 -40.71 -3.22 3.57
CA ASN A 233 -40.38 -2.48 4.79
C ASN A 233 -38.92 -2.64 5.23
N GLY A 234 -38.01 -2.39 4.29
CA GLY A 234 -36.56 -2.48 4.48
C GLY A 234 -35.95 -3.87 4.28
N ASN A 235 -36.74 -4.91 4.06
CA ASN A 235 -36.22 -6.24 3.73
C ASN A 235 -36.32 -6.47 2.22
N VAL A 236 -35.20 -6.79 1.58
CA VAL A 236 -35.14 -7.05 0.15
C VAL A 236 -35.02 -8.55 -0.10
N VAL A 237 -35.89 -9.09 -0.94
CA VAL A 237 -35.78 -10.47 -1.41
C VAL A 237 -35.37 -10.48 -2.88
N ILE A 238 -34.28 -11.18 -3.19
CA ILE A 238 -33.81 -11.43 -4.54
C ILE A 238 -34.13 -12.88 -4.88
N ASP A 239 -35.03 -13.09 -5.83
CA ASP A 239 -35.42 -14.41 -6.30
C ASP A 239 -34.63 -14.78 -7.56
N LEU A 240 -33.90 -15.88 -7.50
CA LEU A 240 -33.04 -16.38 -8.57
C LEU A 240 -33.66 -17.61 -9.22
N PRO A 241 -33.50 -17.81 -10.53
CA PRO A 241 -34.01 -18.99 -11.19
C PRO A 241 -33.04 -20.17 -11.02
N SER A 242 -33.57 -21.36 -10.69
CA SER A 242 -32.73 -22.58 -10.63
C SER A 242 -32.13 -22.97 -11.99
N SER A 243 -32.72 -22.49 -13.09
CA SER A 243 -32.25 -22.74 -14.46
C SER A 243 -30.91 -22.08 -14.75
N TYR A 244 -30.53 -21.02 -14.04
CA TYR A 244 -29.23 -20.37 -14.19
C TYR A 244 -28.23 -20.94 -13.18
N THR A 245 -27.55 -22.02 -13.57
CA THR A 245 -26.71 -22.81 -12.66
C THR A 245 -25.40 -22.13 -12.25
N ALA A 246 -24.94 -21.12 -13.01
CA ALA A 246 -23.63 -20.49 -12.78
C ALA A 246 -23.52 -19.80 -11.41
N TYR A 247 -24.63 -19.34 -10.83
CA TYR A 247 -24.62 -18.83 -9.45
C TYR A 247 -24.35 -19.91 -8.41
N ASN A 248 -24.47 -21.20 -8.71
CA ASN A 248 -24.25 -22.25 -7.73
C ASN A 248 -23.05 -23.16 -8.06
N THR A 249 -22.65 -23.25 -9.32
CA THR A 249 -21.61 -24.20 -9.75
C THR A 249 -20.22 -23.59 -9.89
N GLY A 250 -20.09 -22.28 -10.14
CA GLY A 250 -18.79 -21.63 -10.32
C GLY A 250 -18.29 -21.02 -9.01
N SER A 251 -17.15 -21.46 -8.47
CA SER A 251 -16.66 -21.00 -7.15
C SER A 251 -16.49 -19.48 -7.07
N THR A 252 -15.59 -18.91 -7.85
CA THR A 252 -15.28 -17.47 -7.82
C THR A 252 -16.44 -16.63 -8.35
N GLY A 253 -17.04 -17.03 -9.48
CA GLY A 253 -18.14 -16.30 -10.10
C GLY A 253 -19.41 -16.25 -9.25
N ALA A 254 -19.74 -17.32 -8.53
CA ALA A 254 -20.87 -17.36 -7.61
C ALA A 254 -20.67 -16.43 -6.41
N VAL A 255 -19.49 -16.49 -5.79
CA VAL A 255 -19.16 -15.63 -4.64
C VAL A 255 -19.20 -14.16 -5.04
N LEU A 256 -18.62 -13.81 -6.19
CA LEU A 256 -18.67 -12.44 -6.70
C LEU A 256 -20.09 -11.98 -7.06
N ALA A 257 -20.94 -12.87 -7.58
CA ALA A 257 -22.33 -12.54 -7.83
C ALA A 257 -23.08 -12.25 -6.53
N TYR A 258 -22.89 -13.08 -5.51
CA TYR A 258 -23.42 -12.86 -4.17
C TYR A 258 -22.98 -11.50 -3.61
N GLU A 259 -21.68 -11.21 -3.59
CA GLU A 259 -21.17 -9.94 -3.07
C GLU A 259 -21.65 -8.73 -3.88
N SER A 260 -21.70 -8.85 -5.21
CA SER A 260 -22.20 -7.80 -6.11
C SER A 260 -23.66 -7.47 -5.83
N PHE A 261 -24.51 -8.49 -5.64
CA PHE A 261 -25.91 -8.31 -5.23
C PHE A 261 -26.00 -7.58 -3.89
N VAL A 262 -25.30 -8.08 -2.88
CA VAL A 262 -25.41 -7.60 -1.49
C VAL A 262 -24.95 -6.15 -1.39
N LYS A 263 -23.75 -5.84 -1.89
CA LYS A 263 -23.18 -4.49 -1.81
C LYS A 263 -24.03 -3.48 -2.59
N THR A 264 -24.49 -3.84 -3.79
CA THR A 264 -25.33 -2.97 -4.60
C THR A 264 -26.68 -2.69 -3.94
N ILE A 265 -27.34 -3.70 -3.38
CA ILE A 265 -28.63 -3.49 -2.71
C ILE A 265 -28.47 -2.69 -1.43
N PHE A 266 -27.41 -2.92 -0.63
CA PHE A 266 -27.17 -2.07 0.54
C PHE A 266 -26.82 -0.62 0.16
N ALA A 267 -26.20 -0.37 -1.00
CA ALA A 267 -25.98 1.00 -1.47
C ALA A 267 -27.29 1.76 -1.80
N VAL A 268 -28.40 1.05 -2.05
CA VAL A 268 -29.73 1.65 -2.24
C VAL A 268 -30.27 2.30 -0.94
N ASP A 269 -29.70 1.98 0.23
CA ASP A 269 -30.09 2.49 1.55
C ASP A 269 -30.19 4.03 1.62
N ARG A 270 -29.41 4.72 0.77
CA ARG A 270 -29.49 6.18 0.56
C ARG A 270 -30.90 6.70 0.27
N TYR A 271 -31.70 5.93 -0.44
CA TYR A 271 -33.04 6.35 -0.85
C TYR A 271 -34.12 5.80 0.07
N TRP A 272 -33.96 4.56 0.54
CA TRP A 272 -34.95 3.83 1.36
C TRP A 272 -34.18 2.96 2.33
N PRO A 273 -34.53 2.92 3.64
CA PRO A 273 -33.84 2.05 4.59
C PRO A 273 -33.82 0.60 4.11
N ILE A 274 -32.64 0.00 4.04
CA ILE A 274 -32.41 -1.42 3.77
C ILE A 274 -31.89 -2.04 5.07
N HIS A 275 -32.71 -2.86 5.69
CA HIS A 275 -32.38 -3.59 6.91
C HIS A 275 -31.75 -4.94 6.60
N SER A 276 -32.21 -5.62 5.54
CA SER A 276 -31.67 -6.92 5.16
C SER A 276 -31.84 -7.27 3.69
N VAL A 277 -31.03 -8.23 3.25
CA VAL A 277 -31.16 -8.95 1.97
C VAL A 277 -31.39 -10.44 2.24
N THR A 278 -32.25 -11.06 1.46
CA THR A 278 -32.52 -12.51 1.47
C THR A 278 -32.54 -13.03 0.03
N PHE A 279 -31.98 -14.21 -0.19
CA PHE A 279 -32.03 -14.90 -1.48
C PHE A 279 -33.03 -16.05 -1.47
N THR A 280 -33.81 -16.19 -2.53
CA THR A 280 -34.63 -17.38 -2.80
C THR A 280 -34.29 -17.96 -4.16
N VAL A 281 -34.57 -19.25 -4.35
CA VAL A 281 -34.43 -19.94 -5.65
C VAL A 281 -35.79 -20.50 -6.03
N ASP A 282 -36.33 -20.07 -7.19
CA ASP A 282 -37.69 -20.38 -7.63
C ASP A 282 -38.74 -20.15 -6.53
N ARG A 283 -38.60 -19.02 -5.82
CA ARG A 283 -39.45 -18.56 -4.70
C ARG A 283 -39.42 -19.47 -3.47
N LYS A 284 -38.39 -20.32 -3.34
CA LYS A 284 -38.18 -21.21 -2.20
C LYS A 284 -36.88 -20.85 -1.49
N ASN A 285 -36.89 -20.98 -0.17
CA ASN A 285 -35.66 -20.97 0.60
C ASN A 285 -34.85 -22.22 0.26
N VAL A 286 -33.53 -22.07 0.23
CA VAL A 286 -32.59 -23.18 0.00
C VAL A 286 -31.63 -23.26 1.18
N ASP A 287 -31.11 -24.47 1.44
CA ASP A 287 -30.16 -24.71 2.53
C ASP A 287 -28.74 -24.31 2.15
N THR A 288 -28.40 -24.40 0.86
CA THR A 288 -27.13 -23.92 0.31
C THR A 288 -27.31 -23.29 -1.07
N TYR A 289 -26.51 -22.27 -1.36
CA TYR A 289 -26.41 -21.66 -2.69
C TYR A 289 -25.06 -20.93 -2.85
N PHE A 290 -24.85 -20.19 -3.94
CA PHE A 290 -23.64 -19.38 -4.14
C PHE A 290 -22.33 -20.14 -3.89
N HIS A 291 -22.23 -21.34 -4.46
CA HIS A 291 -21.10 -22.25 -4.23
C HIS A 291 -21.00 -22.74 -2.78
N GLY A 292 -22.12 -23.24 -2.25
CA GLY A 292 -22.14 -23.93 -0.96
C GLY A 292 -22.22 -23.03 0.27
N MET A 293 -22.45 -21.72 0.11
CA MET A 293 -22.78 -20.83 1.22
C MET A 293 -23.99 -21.36 1.97
N SER A 294 -23.93 -21.32 3.31
CA SER A 294 -24.98 -21.87 4.16
C SER A 294 -26.24 -21.01 4.13
N ARG A 295 -27.34 -21.61 4.56
CA ARG A 295 -28.64 -20.98 4.79
C ARG A 295 -28.53 -19.66 5.58
N GLU A 296 -27.68 -19.61 6.60
CA GLU A 296 -27.46 -18.45 7.46
C GLU A 296 -26.82 -17.29 6.69
N ALA A 297 -25.96 -17.58 5.72
CA ALA A 297 -25.31 -16.58 4.89
C ALA A 297 -26.24 -16.01 3.79
N ILE A 298 -27.29 -16.75 3.39
CA ILE A 298 -28.13 -16.36 2.24
C ILE A 298 -29.56 -15.94 2.62
N ASN A 299 -30.11 -16.41 3.74
CA ASN A 299 -31.52 -16.20 4.06
C ASN A 299 -31.80 -14.96 4.92
N TYR A 300 -30.80 -14.36 5.55
CA TYR A 300 -30.93 -13.07 6.23
C TYR A 300 -29.57 -12.40 6.40
N LEU A 301 -29.28 -11.45 5.51
CA LEU A 301 -28.08 -10.64 5.57
C LEU A 301 -28.42 -9.26 6.12
N PRO A 302 -28.03 -8.90 7.35
CA PRO A 302 -28.28 -7.57 7.88
C PRO A 302 -27.40 -6.52 7.17
N ASN A 303 -27.96 -5.33 6.95
CA ASN A 303 -27.20 -4.17 6.49
C ASN A 303 -26.42 -3.58 7.68
N ILE A 304 -25.18 -4.03 7.86
CA ILE A 304 -24.31 -3.56 8.94
C ILE A 304 -23.34 -2.52 8.38
N LYS A 305 -23.22 -1.38 9.08
CA LYS A 305 -22.22 -0.36 8.74
C LYS A 305 -20.83 -0.97 8.79
N ARG A 306 -20.10 -0.85 7.69
CA ARG A 306 -18.72 -1.30 7.59
C ARG A 306 -17.80 -0.20 8.08
N ASN A 307 -16.97 -0.56 9.05
CA ASN A 307 -16.01 0.35 9.66
C ASN A 307 -14.59 -0.01 9.20
N TYR A 308 -13.70 0.97 9.28
CA TYR A 308 -12.27 0.79 9.01
C TYR A 308 -12.02 0.26 7.58
N LEU A 309 -12.66 0.92 6.60
CA LEU A 309 -12.38 0.68 5.19
C LEU A 309 -11.24 1.57 4.74
N LEU A 310 -10.31 1.02 3.96
CA LEU A 310 -9.30 1.76 3.22
C LEU A 310 -9.77 1.93 1.78
N TYR A 311 -9.80 3.15 1.26
CA TYR A 311 -10.17 3.39 -0.13
C TYR A 311 -8.93 3.46 -1.01
N LEU A 312 -8.71 2.41 -1.79
CA LEU A 312 -7.59 2.30 -2.72
C LEU A 312 -8.05 2.61 -4.15
N ALA A 313 -7.10 2.90 -5.04
CA ALA A 313 -7.37 3.12 -6.45
C ALA A 313 -7.22 1.81 -7.24
N HIS A 314 -8.10 1.59 -8.20
CA HIS A 314 -7.99 0.54 -9.22
C HIS A 314 -8.05 1.19 -10.59
N LYS A 315 -7.16 0.80 -11.50
CA LYS A 315 -7.16 1.31 -12.87
C LYS A 315 -7.90 0.34 -13.79
N ALA A 316 -8.90 0.84 -14.50
CA ALA A 316 -9.61 0.12 -15.55
C ALA A 316 -9.88 1.03 -16.77
N ASP A 317 -9.50 0.61 -17.98
CA ASP A 317 -9.64 1.35 -19.25
C ASP A 317 -9.10 2.80 -19.21
N ASN A 318 -7.90 3.01 -18.63
CA ASN A 318 -7.33 4.35 -18.41
C ASN A 318 -8.14 5.26 -17.48
N ARG A 319 -9.04 4.69 -16.67
CA ARG A 319 -9.73 5.40 -15.61
C ARG A 319 -9.36 4.83 -14.25
N TYR A 320 -9.10 5.72 -13.30
CA TYR A 320 -9.00 5.35 -11.90
C TYR A 320 -10.38 5.30 -11.26
N TYR A 321 -10.59 4.26 -10.47
CA TYR A 321 -11.77 4.03 -9.64
C TYR A 321 -11.33 3.88 -8.20
N LEU A 322 -11.98 4.58 -7.28
CA LEU A 322 -11.79 4.30 -5.86
C LEU A 322 -12.64 3.09 -5.45
N PHE A 323 -12.05 2.16 -4.70
CA PHE A 323 -12.78 1.01 -4.17
C PHE A 323 -12.43 0.77 -2.71
N GLU A 324 -13.38 0.17 -2.01
CA GLU A 324 -13.26 -0.17 -0.60
C GLU A 324 -12.45 -1.45 -0.39
N TYR A 325 -11.45 -1.38 0.47
CA TYR A 325 -10.69 -2.52 0.98
C TYR A 325 -10.98 -2.66 2.48
N GLN A 326 -11.40 -3.85 2.92
CA GLN A 326 -11.70 -4.10 4.32
C GLN A 326 -10.39 -4.32 5.08
N LEU A 327 -10.04 -3.42 5.99
CA LEU A 327 -8.93 -3.66 6.91
C LEU A 327 -9.37 -4.66 7.97
N SER A 328 -8.46 -5.54 8.37
CA SER A 328 -8.57 -6.34 9.59
C SER A 328 -8.06 -5.50 10.76
N PRO A 329 -8.92 -5.05 11.70
CA PRO A 329 -8.49 -4.20 12.80
C PRO A 329 -7.37 -4.82 13.64
N GLU A 330 -7.39 -6.14 13.79
CA GLU A 330 -6.37 -6.89 14.53
C GLU A 330 -4.99 -6.83 13.84
N GLU A 331 -4.96 -6.97 12.51
CA GLU A 331 -3.71 -6.97 11.72
C GLU A 331 -3.04 -5.58 11.71
N ILE A 332 -3.82 -4.51 11.67
CA ILE A 332 -3.31 -3.14 11.73
C ILE A 332 -3.20 -2.62 13.19
N GLY A 333 -3.44 -3.48 14.17
CA GLY A 333 -3.25 -3.19 15.59
C GLY A 333 -4.24 -2.20 16.18
N ILE A 334 -5.43 -1.99 15.59
CA ILE A 334 -6.51 -1.21 16.19
C ILE A 334 -7.06 -1.96 17.41
N ALA A 335 -6.97 -1.32 18.58
CA ALA A 335 -7.61 -1.78 19.80
C ALA A 335 -8.96 -1.08 19.99
N GLU A 336 -9.88 -1.74 20.70
CA GLU A 336 -11.23 -1.20 20.96
C GLU A 336 -11.18 0.16 21.67
N ASN A 337 -10.29 0.26 22.66
CA ASN A 337 -10.08 1.44 23.51
C ASN A 337 -9.17 2.52 22.89
N ASP A 338 -8.66 2.33 21.67
CA ASP A 338 -7.91 3.37 20.99
C ASP A 338 -8.78 4.61 20.78
N SER A 339 -8.17 5.79 20.93
CA SER A 339 -8.83 7.04 20.56
C SER A 339 -9.10 7.08 19.04
N ILE A 340 -10.04 7.92 18.61
CA ILE A 340 -10.36 8.09 17.19
C ILE A 340 -9.13 8.55 16.40
N GLU A 341 -8.32 9.43 16.98
CA GLU A 341 -7.07 9.92 16.40
C GLU A 341 -6.04 8.79 16.23
N MET A 342 -5.91 7.90 17.21
CA MET A 342 -5.01 6.76 17.12
C MET A 342 -5.48 5.76 16.06
N LYS A 343 -6.80 5.48 15.99
CA LYS A 343 -7.39 4.66 14.93
C LYS A 343 -7.13 5.27 13.55
N ALA A 344 -7.29 6.58 13.40
CA ALA A 344 -7.01 7.29 12.16
C ALA A 344 -5.53 7.18 11.75
N ARG A 345 -4.58 7.34 12.67
CA ARG A 345 -3.16 7.14 12.37
C ARG A 345 -2.87 5.72 11.87
N LYS A 346 -3.37 4.69 12.56
CA LYS A 346 -3.20 3.29 12.15
C LYS A 346 -3.80 2.99 10.77
N ILE A 347 -4.95 3.59 10.46
CA ILE A 347 -5.58 3.46 9.13
C ILE A 347 -4.80 4.21 8.07
N PHE A 348 -4.25 5.39 8.39
CA PHE A 348 -3.38 6.10 7.47
C PHE A 348 -2.12 5.30 7.15
N ASP A 349 -1.48 4.71 8.16
CA ASP A 349 -0.30 3.85 7.98
C ASP A 349 -0.62 2.63 7.09
N ALA A 350 -1.88 2.20 7.06
CA ALA A 350 -2.33 1.10 6.19
C ALA A 350 -2.24 1.41 4.69
N TYR A 351 -2.22 2.68 4.25
CA TYR A 351 -1.96 3.02 2.84
C TYR A 351 -0.60 2.52 2.38
N SER A 352 0.41 2.66 3.23
CA SER A 352 1.79 2.26 2.96
C SER A 352 2.03 0.76 3.13
N ASN A 353 1.21 0.11 3.95
CA ASN A 353 1.41 -1.30 4.36
C ASN A 353 0.52 -2.29 3.60
N THR A 354 -0.51 -1.80 2.90
CA THR A 354 -1.41 -2.66 2.12
C THR A 354 -0.84 -2.86 0.72
N ASP A 355 -0.19 -4.00 0.49
CA ASP A 355 0.28 -4.42 -0.84
C ASP A 355 -0.67 -5.48 -1.43
N ILE A 356 -1.55 -5.06 -2.32
CA ILE A 356 -2.47 -5.94 -3.06
C ILE A 356 -2.31 -5.72 -4.56
N GLU A 357 -2.27 -6.80 -5.34
CA GLU A 357 -1.92 -6.75 -6.77
C GLU A 357 -2.86 -5.86 -7.60
N TYR A 358 -4.13 -5.84 -7.26
CA TYR A 358 -5.18 -5.12 -7.97
C TYR A 358 -5.46 -3.72 -7.42
N GLY A 359 -4.76 -3.30 -6.36
CA GLY A 359 -4.97 -2.02 -5.69
C GLY A 359 -3.73 -1.15 -5.76
N ILE A 360 -3.95 0.15 -5.88
CA ILE A 360 -2.91 1.16 -5.90
C ILE A 360 -3.17 2.12 -4.74
N SER A 361 -2.18 2.35 -3.90
CA SER A 361 -2.28 3.42 -2.90
C SER A 361 -2.36 4.77 -3.61
N PRO A 362 -3.41 5.57 -3.39
CA PRO A 362 -3.50 6.92 -3.92
C PRO A 362 -2.64 7.91 -3.11
N VAL A 363 -1.95 7.43 -2.07
CA VAL A 363 -1.14 8.22 -1.14
C VAL A 363 0.33 7.81 -1.29
N PRO A 364 1.21 8.72 -1.76
CA PRO A 364 2.65 8.47 -1.77
C PRO A 364 3.20 8.29 -0.34
N LYS A 365 4.17 7.40 -0.08
CA LYS A 365 4.64 7.20 1.31
C LYS A 365 5.46 8.37 1.85
N THR A 366 5.93 9.28 0.98
CA THR A 366 6.51 10.56 1.40
C THR A 366 5.50 11.43 2.15
N VAL A 367 4.20 11.23 1.93
CA VAL A 367 3.15 11.92 2.69
C VAL A 367 3.00 11.26 4.06
N THR A 368 3.14 12.06 5.11
CA THR A 368 3.02 11.60 6.49
C THR A 368 2.10 12.50 7.30
N LEU A 369 1.46 11.94 8.34
CA LEU A 369 0.63 12.70 9.28
C LEU A 369 1.47 13.25 10.44
N ASN A 370 1.73 14.56 10.41
CA ASN A 370 2.29 15.29 11.53
C ASN A 370 1.34 15.22 12.74
N ASN A 371 0.08 15.59 12.54
CA ASN A 371 -0.92 15.63 13.59
C ASN A 371 -2.28 15.07 13.16
N VAL A 372 -3.02 14.53 14.13
CA VAL A 372 -4.43 14.15 13.98
C VAL A 372 -5.18 14.60 15.22
N SER A 373 -6.30 15.30 15.04
CA SER A 373 -7.15 15.73 16.15
C SER A 373 -8.63 15.66 15.78
N LEU A 374 -9.49 15.32 16.73
CA LEU A 374 -10.94 15.33 16.52
C LEU A 374 -11.56 16.61 17.09
N GLN A 375 -12.38 17.30 16.30
CA GLN A 375 -13.22 18.41 16.75
C GLN A 375 -14.69 18.09 16.46
N GLY A 376 -15.45 17.77 17.51
CA GLY A 376 -16.82 17.27 17.34
C GLY A 376 -16.81 15.93 16.61
N ARG A 377 -17.28 15.93 15.34
CA ARG A 377 -17.27 14.77 14.43
C ARG A 377 -16.39 15.00 13.18
N THR A 378 -15.57 16.04 13.21
CA THR A 378 -14.63 16.39 12.13
C THR A 378 -13.22 16.00 12.54
N LEU A 379 -12.59 15.12 11.74
CA LEU A 379 -11.20 14.72 11.93
C LEU A 379 -10.27 15.69 11.20
N ILE A 380 -9.39 16.36 11.93
CA ILE A 380 -8.38 17.26 11.37
C ILE A 380 -7.11 16.46 11.13
N LEU A 381 -6.67 16.43 9.88
CA LEU A 381 -5.49 15.70 9.40
C LEU A 381 -4.44 16.73 8.98
N ASP A 382 -3.36 16.83 9.73
CA ASP A 382 -2.23 17.69 9.41
C ASP A 382 -1.10 16.88 8.81
N PHE A 383 -0.77 17.17 7.55
CA PHE A 383 0.27 16.49 6.79
C PHE A 383 1.60 17.24 6.82
N ASN A 384 2.67 16.53 6.49
CA ASN A 384 3.97 17.13 6.22
C ASN A 384 3.98 17.98 4.94
N LYS A 385 5.03 18.77 4.76
CA LYS A 385 5.25 19.61 3.57
C LYS A 385 5.16 18.86 2.22
N ASP A 386 5.49 17.57 2.20
CA ASP A 386 5.58 16.79 0.95
C ASP A 386 4.20 16.60 0.32
N PHE A 387 3.14 16.63 1.13
CA PHE A 387 1.75 16.67 0.68
C PHE A 387 1.48 17.76 -0.34
N LEU A 388 2.12 18.94 -0.22
CA LEU A 388 1.85 20.09 -1.09
C LEU A 388 2.33 19.88 -2.53
N ASN A 389 3.30 19.00 -2.73
CA ASN A 389 3.95 18.78 -4.03
C ASN A 389 3.56 17.46 -4.69
N VAL A 390 2.68 16.68 -4.07
CA VAL A 390 2.18 15.44 -4.69
C VAL A 390 1.40 15.76 -5.96
N TYR A 391 1.62 14.95 -7.00
CA TYR A 391 0.90 15.04 -8.27
C TYR A 391 0.88 16.46 -8.85
N GLU A 392 2.05 17.13 -8.90
CA GLU A 392 2.17 18.57 -9.21
C GLU A 392 1.46 19.02 -10.50
N ASP A 393 1.35 18.12 -11.48
CA ASP A 393 0.69 18.36 -12.77
C ASP A 393 -0.60 17.54 -12.99
N LYS A 394 -1.11 16.84 -11.97
CA LYS A 394 -2.26 15.92 -12.07
C LYS A 394 -3.30 16.24 -10.99
N ASN A 395 -4.03 17.32 -11.22
CA ASN A 395 -5.12 17.79 -10.34
C ASN A 395 -6.17 16.69 -10.06
N ASP A 396 -6.45 15.83 -11.03
CA ASP A 396 -7.37 14.70 -10.88
C ASP A 396 -6.85 13.65 -9.88
N LEU A 397 -5.53 13.38 -9.86
CA LEU A 397 -4.93 12.45 -8.90
C LEU A 397 -4.82 13.05 -7.49
N ARG A 398 -4.60 14.36 -7.37
CA ARG A 398 -4.75 15.05 -6.06
C ARG A 398 -6.17 14.89 -5.53
N HIS A 399 -7.17 15.05 -6.40
CA HIS A 399 -8.57 14.85 -6.04
C HIS A 399 -8.84 13.41 -5.61
N MET A 400 -8.32 12.42 -6.34
CA MET A 400 -8.41 11.00 -5.98
C MET A 400 -7.85 10.73 -4.58
N MET A 401 -6.67 11.27 -4.26
CA MET A 401 -6.05 11.14 -2.94
C MET A 401 -6.93 11.75 -1.84
N VAL A 402 -7.46 12.96 -2.05
CA VAL A 402 -8.33 13.62 -1.06
C VAL A 402 -9.66 12.89 -0.88
N GLU A 403 -10.28 12.40 -1.95
CA GLU A 403 -11.51 11.59 -1.85
C GLU A 403 -11.26 10.24 -1.19
N SER A 404 -10.12 9.62 -1.45
CA SER A 404 -9.67 8.41 -0.76
C SER A 404 -9.58 8.63 0.76
N PHE A 405 -9.02 9.77 1.21
CA PHE A 405 -9.07 10.16 2.62
C PHE A 405 -10.50 10.35 3.13
N LEU A 406 -11.33 11.08 2.39
CA LEU A 406 -12.72 11.34 2.79
C LEU A 406 -13.48 10.05 3.05
N TYR A 407 -13.47 9.13 2.09
CA TYR A 407 -14.18 7.86 2.22
C TYR A 407 -13.58 6.97 3.31
N THR A 408 -12.25 6.92 3.42
CA THR A 408 -11.56 6.11 4.43
C THR A 408 -11.85 6.57 5.85
N PHE A 409 -11.58 7.84 6.17
CA PHE A 409 -11.66 8.31 7.56
C PHE A 409 -13.09 8.44 8.08
N THR A 410 -14.07 8.61 7.20
CA THR A 410 -15.50 8.66 7.58
C THR A 410 -16.09 7.28 7.84
N THR A 411 -15.32 6.21 7.60
CA THR A 411 -15.64 4.86 8.07
C THR A 411 -15.26 4.61 9.52
N ILE A 412 -14.51 5.52 10.15
CA ILE A 412 -14.19 5.43 11.58
C ILE A 412 -15.44 5.80 12.38
N PRO A 413 -15.90 4.94 13.30
CA PRO A 413 -17.04 5.26 14.17
C PRO A 413 -16.81 6.58 14.92
N GLY A 414 -17.71 7.54 14.74
CA GLY A 414 -17.63 8.86 15.37
C GLY A 414 -17.14 9.99 14.45
N VAL A 415 -16.68 9.67 13.23
CA VAL A 415 -16.20 10.65 12.25
C VAL A 415 -17.21 10.77 11.11
N ASP A 416 -17.63 12.00 10.81
CA ASP A 416 -18.56 12.32 9.71
C ASP A 416 -17.88 13.12 8.58
N SER A 417 -16.77 13.77 8.89
CA SER A 417 -16.09 14.69 7.98
C SER A 417 -14.61 14.81 8.32
N ILE A 418 -13.83 15.37 7.41
CA ILE A 418 -12.42 15.70 7.64
C ILE A 418 -12.14 17.17 7.36
N LYS A 419 -11.02 17.67 7.90
CA LYS A 419 -10.36 18.90 7.45
C LYS A 419 -8.89 18.59 7.22
N ILE A 420 -8.33 19.08 6.13
CA ILE A 420 -6.95 18.82 5.73
C ILE A 420 -6.12 20.09 5.93
N THR A 421 -4.95 19.96 6.57
CA THR A 421 -3.93 21.00 6.69
C THR A 421 -2.56 20.42 6.35
N ALA A 422 -1.60 21.29 6.04
CA ALA A 422 -0.20 20.89 5.92
C ALA A 422 0.68 21.87 6.70
N GLU A 423 1.64 21.34 7.46
CA GLU A 423 2.51 22.16 8.32
C GLU A 423 1.73 23.10 9.25
N ASN A 424 0.61 22.61 9.80
CA ASN A 424 -0.35 23.35 10.63
C ASN A 424 -0.98 24.58 9.95
N LYS A 425 -1.00 24.61 8.61
CA LYS A 425 -1.59 25.70 7.82
C LYS A 425 -2.68 25.18 6.89
N GLU A 426 -3.67 26.03 6.64
CA GLU A 426 -4.68 25.77 5.63
C GLU A 426 -4.03 25.73 4.24
N ILE A 427 -4.52 24.82 3.41
CA ILE A 427 -4.05 24.63 2.05
C ILE A 427 -5.09 25.24 1.11
N THR A 428 -4.68 26.28 0.38
CA THR A 428 -5.49 26.96 -0.63
C THR A 428 -5.12 26.46 -2.02
N ASP A 429 -6.11 26.42 -2.92
CA ASP A 429 -5.90 26.10 -4.34
C ASP A 429 -5.16 24.77 -4.59
N PHE A 430 -5.32 23.79 -3.70
CA PHE A 430 -4.70 22.47 -3.84
C PHE A 430 -5.36 21.64 -4.95
N ILE A 431 -6.70 21.74 -5.05
CA ILE A 431 -7.54 21.11 -6.07
C ILE A 431 -8.46 22.17 -6.68
N ASP A 432 -8.45 22.32 -8.00
CA ASP A 432 -9.14 23.42 -8.70
C ASP A 432 -10.65 23.53 -8.39
N VAL A 433 -11.30 22.38 -8.18
CA VAL A 433 -12.76 22.27 -8.03
C VAL A 433 -13.21 21.97 -6.61
N LEU A 434 -12.28 21.87 -5.65
CA LEU A 434 -12.55 21.51 -4.27
C LEU A 434 -11.80 22.45 -3.32
N ASP A 435 -12.55 23.22 -2.53
CA ASP A 435 -11.99 24.11 -1.52
C ASP A 435 -11.58 23.31 -0.26
N THR A 436 -10.30 22.96 -0.19
CA THR A 436 -9.69 22.19 0.90
C THR A 436 -9.59 22.95 2.23
N THR A 437 -9.87 24.26 2.26
CA THR A 437 -9.89 25.04 3.51
C THR A 437 -11.13 24.74 4.36
N LYS A 438 -12.18 24.22 3.73
CA LYS A 438 -13.46 23.89 4.36
C LYS A 438 -13.45 22.52 5.02
N ILE A 439 -14.46 22.28 5.86
CA ILE A 439 -14.81 20.93 6.31
C ILE A 439 -15.36 20.17 5.11
N LEU A 440 -14.81 18.98 4.89
CA LEU A 440 -15.11 18.15 3.73
C LEU A 440 -15.91 16.91 4.16
N TYR A 441 -16.96 16.62 3.40
CA TYR A 441 -17.84 15.46 3.59
C TYR A 441 -17.66 14.49 2.42
N PRO A 442 -17.78 13.17 2.65
CA PRO A 442 -17.62 12.19 1.60
C PRO A 442 -18.75 12.36 0.57
N PRO A 443 -18.43 12.53 -0.73
CA PRO A 443 -19.47 12.71 -1.73
C PRO A 443 -20.38 11.48 -1.85
N GLU A 444 -21.64 11.70 -2.19
CA GLU A 444 -22.61 10.59 -2.27
C GLU A 444 -22.31 9.59 -3.40
N PHE A 445 -21.98 10.07 -4.60
CA PHE A 445 -21.92 9.26 -5.80
C PHE A 445 -20.47 9.02 -6.23
N ILE A 446 -19.86 7.98 -5.67
CA ILE A 446 -18.51 7.53 -6.03
C ILE A 446 -18.47 6.95 -7.44
N ASN A 447 -17.37 7.19 -8.15
CA ASN A 447 -17.11 6.68 -9.50
C ASN A 447 -18.30 6.83 -10.47
N PRO A 448 -18.76 8.07 -10.76
CA PRO A 448 -19.93 8.33 -11.61
C PRO A 448 -19.75 7.99 -13.10
#